data_AF-A0A161PSG1-F1
#
_entry.id   AF-A0A161PSG1-F1
#
_cell.length_a   1.000
_cell.length_b   1.000
_cell.length_c   1.000
_cell.angle_alpha   90.00
_cell.angle_beta   90.00
_cell.angle_gamma   90.00
#
_symmetry.space_group_name_H-M   'P 1'
#
loop_
_entity.id
_entity.type
_entity.pdbx_description
1 polymer ?
#
loop_
_entity_poly.entity_id
_entity_poly.type
_entity_poly.pdbx_seq_one_letter_code
_entity_poly.pdbx_strand_id
1 'polypeptide(L)' 'MKYSIRTKKDGVYFVVDFQETRIPDKNVDILAKQIISYIAHRDNKETMIFSHLLDEEEENE' A
#
# COMPACT_ATOMS: atom_id res chain seq x y z
N MET A 1 -3.39 9.12 21.38
CA MET A 1 -3.75 8.34 20.18
C MET A 1 -2.49 7.87 19.49
N LYS A 2 -2.18 6.58 19.57
CA LYS A 2 -1.00 5.98 18.96
C LYS A 2 -1.44 5.20 17.73
N TYR A 3 -0.88 5.58 16.58
CA TYR A 3 -1.09 4.89 15.31
C TYR A 3 0.16 4.10 14.96
N SER A 4 -0.01 2.87 14.49
CA SER A 4 1.10 2.12 13.89
C SER A 4 0.61 1.24 12.76
N ILE A 5 1.46 1.03 11.76
CA ILE A 5 1.28 -0.01 10.76
C ILE A 5 2.11 -1.23 11.20
N ARG A 6 1.51 -2.42 11.15
CA ARG A 6 2.20 -3.69 11.43
C ARG A 6 2.07 -4.62 10.24
N THR A 7 3.14 -5.34 9.95
CA THR A 7 3.15 -6.42 8.96
C THR A 7 3.20 -7.76 9.69
N LYS A 8 2.37 -8.69 9.26
CA LYS A 8 2.35 -10.08 9.71
C LYS A 8 2.42 -11.01 8.50
N LYS A 9 2.53 -12.32 8.74
CA LYS A 9 2.60 -13.32 7.67
C LYS A 9 1.39 -13.26 6.72
N ASP A 10 0.24 -12.82 7.21
CA ASP A 10 -1.06 -12.82 6.52
C ASP A 10 -1.56 -11.42 6.09
N GLY A 11 -0.75 -10.37 6.26
CA GLY A 11 -1.06 -9.05 5.70
C GLY A 11 -0.57 -7.86 6.50
N VAL A 12 -1.13 -6.70 6.17
CA VAL A 12 -0.82 -5.40 6.76
C VAL A 12 -1.97 -4.93 7.64
N TYR A 13 -1.66 -4.34 8.79
CA TYR A 13 -2.65 -3.94 9.78
C TYR A 13 -2.45 -2.50 10.22
N PHE A 14 -3.56 -1.77 10.35
CA PHE A 14 -3.61 -0.46 10.98
C PHE A 14 -4.00 -0.63 12.45
N VAL A 15 -3.19 -0.10 13.36
CA VAL A 15 -3.40 -0.21 14.81
C VAL A 15 -3.67 1.16 15.39
N VAL A 16 -4.81 1.31 16.08
CA VAL A 16 -5.22 2.54 16.79
C VAL A 16 -5.57 2.18 18.22
N ASP A 17 -4.84 2.74 19.19
CA ASP A 17 -5.16 2.62 20.62
C ASP A 17 -5.62 1.19 21.02
N PHE A 18 -4.82 0.19 20.60
CA PHE A 18 -4.99 -1.27 20.81
C PHE A 18 -5.99 -2.01 19.90
N GLN A 19 -6.75 -1.32 19.05
CA GLN A 19 -7.55 -1.97 18.00
C GLN A 19 -6.71 -2.22 16.76
N GLU A 20 -6.82 -3.41 16.19
CA GLU A 20 -6.07 -3.83 15.00
C GLU A 20 -7.04 -4.19 13.86
N THR A 21 -6.91 -3.51 12.73
CA THR A 21 -7.74 -3.72 11.54
C THR A 21 -6.86 -4.14 10.37
N ARG A 22 -7.16 -5.30 9.75
CA ARG A 22 -6.48 -5.77 8.54
C ARG A 22 -6.81 -4.84 7.39
N ILE A 23 -5.80 -4.38 6.66
CA ILE A 23 -5.94 -3.61 5.44
C ILE A 23 -6.12 -4.61 4.28
N PRO A 24 -7.20 -4.52 3.48
CA PRO A 24 -7.35 -5.35 2.29
C PRO A 24 -6.16 -5.20 1.35
N ASP A 25 -5.69 -6.30 0.76
CA ASP A 25 -4.44 -6.30 -0.04
C ASP A 25 -4.50 -5.28 -1.20
N LYS A 26 -5.66 -5.16 -1.89
CA LYS A 26 -5.89 -4.12 -2.90
C LYS A 26 -5.68 -2.68 -2.39
N ASN A 27 -5.98 -2.43 -1.12
CA ASN A 27 -5.79 -1.12 -0.50
C ASN A 27 -4.33 -0.93 -0.06
N VAL A 28 -3.61 -2.01 0.28
CA VAL A 28 -2.18 -1.94 0.60
C VAL A 28 -1.39 -1.42 -0.60
N ASP A 29 -1.67 -1.92 -1.79
CA ASP A 29 -0.98 -1.49 -3.03
C ASP A 29 -1.26 -0.02 -3.35
N ILE A 30 -2.51 0.43 -3.20
CA ILE A 30 -2.90 1.83 -3.39
C ILE A 30 -2.19 2.73 -2.38
N LEU A 31 -2.19 2.35 -1.09
CA LEU A 31 -1.53 3.10 -0.03
C LEU A 31 -0.02 3.17 -0.25
N ALA A 32 0.61 2.08 -0.67
CA ALA A 32 2.04 2.06 -0.98
C ALA A 32 2.37 3.04 -2.12
N LYS A 33 1.59 3.04 -3.21
CA LYS A 33 1.75 3.98 -4.31
C LYS A 33 1.65 5.43 -3.85
N GLN A 34 0.63 5.76 -3.06
CA GLN A 34 0.41 7.12 -2.56
C GLN A 34 1.53 7.59 -1.62
N ILE A 35 1.95 6.73 -0.67
CA ILE A 35 3.02 7.06 0.30
C ILE A 35 4.35 7.26 -0.43
N ILE A 36 4.70 6.36 -1.35
CA ILE A 36 5.96 6.47 -2.11
C ILE A 36 5.94 7.73 -2.98
N SER A 37 4.84 8.02 -3.68
CA SER A 37 4.70 9.26 -4.47
C SER A 37 4.85 10.51 -3.61
N TYR A 38 4.25 10.53 -2.41
CA TYR A 38 4.42 11.64 -1.48
C TYR A 38 5.87 11.82 -1.03
N ILE A 39 6.56 10.72 -0.68
CA ILE A 39 7.98 10.75 -0.28
C ILE A 39 8.85 11.26 -1.44
N ALA A 40 8.63 10.73 -2.64
CA ALA A 40 9.35 11.13 -3.85
C ALA A 40 9.19 12.64 -4.14
N HIS A 41 7.96 13.14 -4.06
CA HIS A 41 7.66 14.57 -4.21
C HIS A 41 8.34 15.41 -3.12
N ARG A 42 8.20 15.02 -1.85
CA ARG A 42 8.79 15.73 -0.70
C ARG A 42 10.31 15.80 -0.79
N ASP A 43 10.94 14.72 -1.22
CA ASP A 43 12.40 14.58 -1.27
C ASP A 43 12.98 15.05 -2.61
N ASN A 44 12.13 15.52 -3.55
CA ASN A 44 12.48 15.90 -4.92
C ASN A 44 13.31 14.83 -5.65
N LYS A 45 12.89 13.56 -5.51
CA LYS A 45 13.54 12.40 -6.14
C LYS A 45 12.61 11.77 -7.15
N GLU A 46 13.15 11.42 -8.31
CA GLU A 46 12.47 10.51 -9.22
C GLU A 46 12.42 9.11 -8.61
N THR A 47 11.26 8.48 -8.60
CA THR A 47 11.04 7.13 -8.08
C THR A 47 10.09 6.38 -9.00
N MET A 48 10.48 5.17 -9.40
CA MET A 48 9.66 4.29 -10.24
C MET A 48 9.10 3.15 -9.37
N ILE A 49 7.78 2.99 -9.38
CA ILE A 49 7.10 1.93 -8.64
C ILE A 49 6.72 0.83 -9.62
N PHE A 50 7.33 -0.34 -9.49
CA PHE A 50 6.94 -1.54 -10.24
C PHE A 50 5.86 -2.28 -9.45
N SER A 51 4.60 -2.15 -9.83
CA SER A 51 3.55 -3.06 -9.37
C SER A 51 3.34 -4.14 -10.41
N HIS A 52 3.72 -5.39 -10.12
CA HIS A 52 3.21 -6.54 -10.86
C HIS A 52 1.75 -6.75 -10.45
N LEU A 53 0.83 -6.05 -11.11
CA LEU A 53 -0.61 -6.31 -11.05
C LEU A 53 -1.11 -6.39 -12.48
N LEU A 54 -1.00 -7.60 -13.05
CA LEU A 54 -1.93 -8.21 -14.01
C LEU A 54 -2.50 -7.27 -15.09
N ASP A 55 -1.67 -6.90 -16.07
CA ASP A 55 -2.16 -6.87 -17.45
C ASP A 55 -2.31 -8.36 -17.88
N GLU A 56 -3.36 -8.71 -18.61
CA GLU A 56 -3.90 -10.07 -18.91
C GLU A 56 -4.98 -10.49 -17.88
N GLU A 57 -6.29 -10.37 -18.10
CA GLU A 57 -7.09 -10.55 -19.33
C GLU A 57 -8.25 -9.53 -19.40
N GLU A 58 -8.12 -8.50 -20.24
CA GLU A 58 -9.27 -7.94 -20.99
C GLU A 58 -9.08 -8.38 -22.45
N GLU A 59 -9.10 -9.69 -22.71
CA GLU A 59 -9.44 -10.18 -24.05
C GLU A 59 -10.96 -10.12 -24.17
N ASN A 60 -11.41 -9.16 -24.98
CA ASN A 60 -12.79 -9.00 -25.40
C ASN A 60 -13.29 -10.29 -26.10
N GLU A 61 -14.34 -10.92 -25.57
CA GLU A 61 -15.29 -11.74 -26.35
C GLU A 61 -16.55 -10.94 -26.67
#